data_AF-A0A832WTX4-F1
#
_entry.id   AF-A0A832WTX4-F1
#
_cell.length_a   1.000
_cell.length_b   1.000
_cell.length_c   1.000
_cell.angle_alpha   90.00
_cell.angle_beta   90.00
_cell.angle_gamma   90.00
#
_symmetry.space_group_name_H-M   'P 1'
#
loop_
_entity.id
_entity.type
_entity.pdbx_description
1 polymer ?
#
loop_
_entity_poly.entity_id
_entity_poly.type
_entity_poly.pdbx_seq_one_letter_code
_entity_poly.pdbx_strand_id
1 'polypeptide(L)' 'MSEHGEQFRAILNAIRKLSESQGKMTVEDIKNETGIQNPEETLDQLNKRGFIYYVNSSEFKLTP' A
#
# COMPACT_ATOMS: atom_id res chain seq x y z
N MET A 1 -9.17 19.79 2.80
CA MET A 1 -8.26 18.65 3.06
C MET A 1 -7.69 18.24 1.71
N SER A 2 -6.38 18.01 1.60
CA SER A 2 -5.77 17.67 0.29
C SER A 2 -6.07 16.21 -0.03
N GLU A 3 -6.61 15.92 -1.21
CA GLU A 3 -6.97 14.58 -1.69
C GLU A 3 -5.84 13.55 -1.52
N HIS A 4 -4.59 13.97 -1.69
CA HIS A 4 -3.41 13.12 -1.45
C HIS A 4 -3.27 12.61 -0.01
N GLY A 5 -3.68 13.40 0.99
CA GLY A 5 -3.62 12.98 2.40
C GLY A 5 -4.63 11.89 2.73
N GLU A 6 -5.79 11.92 2.07
CA GLU A 6 -6.84 10.91 2.25
C GLU A 6 -6.49 9.59 1.57
N GLN A 7 -5.96 9.66 0.34
CA GLN A 7 -5.43 8.49 -0.37
C GLN A 7 -4.31 7.80 0.39
N PHE A 8 -3.36 8.59 0.91
CA PHE A 8 -2.25 8.07 1.70
C PHE A 8 -2.74 7.30 2.94
N ARG A 9 -3.68 7.87 3.70
CA ARG A 9 -4.25 7.22 4.89
C ARG A 9 -5.06 5.98 4.54
N ALA A 10 -5.83 6.00 3.44
CA ALA A 10 -6.60 4.84 2.99
C ALA A 10 -5.69 3.66 2.63
N ILE A 11 -4.62 3.92 1.88
CA ILE A 11 -3.63 2.89 1.49
C ILE A 11 -2.90 2.36 2.70
N LEU A 12 -2.47 3.22 3.63
CA LEU A 12 -1.82 2.78 4.87
C LEU A 12 -2.73 1.87 5.72
N ASN A 13 -4.00 2.22 5.84
CA ASN A 13 -4.99 1.39 6.54
C ASN A 13 -5.20 0.04 5.84
N ALA A 14 -5.28 0.03 4.51
CA ALA A 14 -5.40 -1.21 3.74
C ALA A 14 -4.17 -2.11 3.93
N ILE A 15 -2.96 -1.56 3.82
CA ILE A 15 -1.71 -2.29 4.05
C ILE A 15 -1.69 -2.90 5.46
N ARG A 16 -2.07 -2.13 6.49
CA ARG A 16 -2.11 -2.63 7.87
C ARG A 16 -3.07 -3.81 8.01
N LYS A 17 -4.31 -3.65 7.51
CA LYS A 17 -5.35 -4.69 7.56
C LYS A 17 -4.95 -5.94 6.79
N LEU A 18 -4.39 -5.77 5.60
CA LEU A 18 -3.95 -6.89 4.77
C LEU A 18 -2.73 -7.57 5.37
N SER A 19 -1.78 -6.84 5.96
CA SER A 19 -0.62 -7.43 6.63
C SER A 19 -0.99 -8.32 7.82
N GLU A 20 -2.10 -8.03 8.52
CA GLU A 20 -2.60 -8.88 9.61
C GLU A 20 -3.23 -10.18 9.07
N SER A 21 -3.80 -10.14 7.86
CA SER A 21 -4.46 -11.29 7.24
C SER A 21 -3.52 -12.14 6.36
N GLN A 22 -2.55 -11.50 5.71
CA GLN A 22 -1.63 -12.09 4.75
C GLN A 22 -0.26 -11.42 4.85
N GLY A 23 0.80 -12.22 5.02
CA GLY A 23 2.17 -11.70 5.15
C GLY A 23 2.77 -11.10 3.87
N LYS A 24 2.02 -11.06 2.76
CA LYS A 24 2.39 -10.48 1.47
C LYS A 24 1.16 -9.82 0.83
N MET A 25 1.37 -8.70 0.16
CA MET A 25 0.29 -7.88 -0.42
C MET A 25 0.63 -7.56 -1.87
N THR A 26 -0.39 -7.50 -2.73
CA THR A 26 -0.23 -7.05 -4.11
C THR A 26 -0.77 -5.65 -4.32
N VAL A 27 -0.33 -5.00 -5.40
CA VAL A 27 -0.92 -3.72 -5.84
C VAL A 27 -2.43 -3.87 -6.08
N GLU A 28 -2.86 -5.03 -6.59
CA GLU A 28 -4.29 -5.33 -6.83
C GLU A 28 -5.09 -5.43 -5.53
N ASP A 29 -4.54 -6.03 -4.48
CA ASP A 29 -5.20 -6.07 -3.16
C ASP A 29 -5.48 -4.65 -2.65
N ILE A 30 -4.52 -3.73 -2.82
CA ILE A 30 -4.69 -2.34 -2.44
C ILE A 30 -5.75 -1.66 -3.31
N LYS A 31 -5.72 -1.85 -4.64
CA LYS A 31 -6.74 -1.32 -5.54
C LYS A 31 -8.14 -1.78 -5.13
N ASN A 32 -8.30 -3.06 -4.79
CA ASN A 32 -9.57 -3.65 -4.39
C ASN A 32 -10.05 -3.16 -3.01
N GLU A 33 -9.14 -3.01 -2.03
CA GLU A 33 -9.48 -2.61 -0.67
C GLU A 33 -9.74 -1.09 -0.57
N THR A 34 -9.02 -0.26 -1.32
CA THR A 34 -9.15 1.21 -1.23
C THR A 34 -9.99 1.84 -2.34
N GLY A 35 -10.22 1.14 -3.45
CA GLY A 35 -10.88 1.68 -4.64
C GLY A 35 -10.07 2.76 -5.38
N ILE A 36 -8.78 2.90 -5.08
CA ILE A 36 -7.91 3.92 -5.68
C ILE A 36 -7.39 3.40 -7.02
N GLN A 37 -7.56 4.18 -8.08
CA GLN A 37 -7.14 3.78 -9.43
C GLN A 37 -5.62 3.67 -9.58
N ASN A 38 -4.87 4.57 -8.94
CA ASN A 38 -3.40 4.63 -9.04
C ASN A 38 -2.71 4.61 -7.65
N PRO A 39 -2.75 3.48 -6.92
CA PRO A 39 -2.09 3.38 -5.62
C PRO A 39 -0.57 3.24 -5.74
N GLU A 40 -0.05 2.96 -6.94
CA GLU A 40 1.38 2.73 -7.21
C GLU A 40 2.24 3.93 -6.81
N GLU A 41 1.77 5.16 -7.05
CA GLU A 41 2.47 6.38 -6.63
C GLU A 41 2.58 6.47 -5.10
N THR A 42 1.51 6.14 -4.38
CA THR A 42 1.52 6.14 -2.92
C THR A 42 2.38 5.00 -2.37
N LEU A 43 2.31 3.82 -2.98
CA LEU A 43 3.13 2.67 -2.60
C LEU A 43 4.61 2.96 -2.81
N ASP A 44 4.99 3.63 -3.91
CA ASP A 44 6.36 4.08 -4.14
C ASP A 44 6.83 5.08 -3.07
N GLN A 45 5.96 6.03 -2.68
CA GLN A 45 6.26 6.93 -1.56
C GLN A 45 6.44 6.18 -0.23
N LEU A 46 5.62 5.16 0.03
CA LEU A 46 5.72 4.33 1.23
C LEU A 46 7.01 3.50 1.23
N ASN A 47 7.40 2.96 0.07
CA ASN A 47 8.67 2.26 -0.13
C ASN A 47 9.87 3.19 0.12
N LYS A 48 9.87 4.39 -0.49
CA LYS A 48 10.91 5.40 -0.27
C LYS A 48 11.05 5.84 1.18
N ARG A 49 9.95 5.83 1.93
CA ARG A 49 9.93 6.13 3.37
C ARG A 49 10.29 4.93 4.26
N GLY A 50 10.45 3.74 3.67
CA GLY A 50 10.82 2.52 4.39
C GLY A 50 9.66 1.82 5.10
N PHE A 51 8.39 2.15 4.80
CA PHE A 51 7.23 1.46 5.38
C PHE A 51 7.00 0.08 4.76
N ILE A 52 7.30 -0.05 3.48
CA ILE A 52 7.17 -1.30 2.72
C ILE A 52 8.42 -1.56 1.89
N TYR A 53 8.57 -2.80 1.42
CA TYR A 53 9.52 -3.15 0.39
C TYR A 53 8.86 -4.07 -0.65
N TYR A 54 9.23 -3.90 -1.92
CA TYR A 54 8.78 -4.77 -2.99
C TYR A 54 9.54 -6.09 -2.94
N VAL A 55 8.80 -7.19 -2.95
CA VAL A 55 9.34 -8.55 -3.07
C VAL A 55 9.57 -8.88 -4.54
N ASN A 56 8.67 -8.42 -5.41
CA ASN A 56 8.79 -8.48 -6.87
C ASN A 56 7.96 -7.36 -7.52
N SER A 57 7.79 -7.40 -8.84
CA SER A 57 7.07 -6.37 -9.60
C SER A 57 5.61 -6.16 -9.20
N SER A 58 4.98 -7.14 -8.54
CA SER A 58 3.55 -7.10 -8.20
C SER A 58 3.26 -7.27 -6.70
N GLU A 59 4.21 -7.84 -5.94
CA GLU A 59 4.09 -8.14 -4.52
C GLU A 59 5.02 -7.27 -3.66
N PHE A 60 4.52 -6.81 -2.52
CA PHE A 60 5.27 -6.05 -1.51
C PHE A 60 4.87 -6.49 -0.09
N LYS A 61 5.68 -6.09 0.89
CA LYS A 61 5.50 -6.43 2.30
C LYS A 61 5.80 -5.22 3.18
N LEU A 62 5.26 -5.22 4.40
CA LEU A 62 5.69 -4.28 5.44
C LEU A 62 7.15 -4.56 5.78
N THR A 63 7.92 -3.49 5.94
CA THR A 63 9.27 -3.55 6.51
C THR A 63 9.17 -4.06 7.95
N PRO A 64 10.05 -4.98 8.39
CA PRO A 64 10.09 -5.48 9.76
C PRO A 64 10.37 -4.38 10.79
#